data_AF-A0A1D4ZX42-F1
#
_entry.id   AF-A0A1D4ZX42-F1
#
_cell.length_a   1.000
_cell.length_b   1.000
_cell.length_c   1.000
_cell.angle_alpha   90.00
_cell.angle_beta   90.00
_cell.angle_gamma   90.00
#
_symmetry.space_group_name_H-M   'P 1'
#
loop_
_entity.id
_entity.type
_entity.pdbx_description
1 polymer ?
#
loop_
_entity_poly.entity_id
_entity_poly.type
_entity_poly.pdbx_seq_one_letter_code
_entity_poly.pdbx_strand_id
1 'polypeptide(L)' 'MIQAQNLVREFEKTHTVSAHRKAQKAVNLVSFEYKVKKMVLQERIDNVLKQGLVK' A
#
# COMPACT_ATOMS: atom_id res chain seq x y z
N MET A 1 10.09 6.41 2.45
CA MET A 1 9.67 5.26 3.29
C MET A 1 8.46 5.57 4.15
N ILE A 2 8.49 6.60 5.01
CA ILE A 2 7.38 6.97 5.91
C ILE A 2 6.06 7.17 5.16
N GLN A 3 6.11 7.86 4.02
CA GLN A 3 4.91 8.12 3.20
C GLN A 3 4.24 6.84 2.70
N ALA A 4 5.01 5.85 2.20
CA ALA A 4 4.45 4.58 1.72
C ALA A 4 3.80 3.79 2.88
N GLN A 5 4.42 3.78 4.06
CA GLN A 5 3.86 3.13 5.24
C GLN A 5 2.54 3.78 5.68
N ASN A 6 2.48 5.11 5.69
CA ASN A 6 1.28 5.84 6.06
C ASN A 6 0.12 5.60 5.07
N LEU A 7 0.41 5.64 3.76
CA LEU A 7 -0.60 5.43 2.73
C LEU A 7 -1.10 3.98 2.68
N VAL A 8 -0.24 2.98 2.93
CA VAL A 8 -0.68 1.59 3.08
C VAL A 8 -1.58 1.44 4.30
N ARG A 9 -1.23 2.08 5.43
CA ARG A 9 -2.07 2.08 6.63
C ARG A 9 -3.41 2.79 6.42
N GLU A 10 -3.44 3.86 5.64
CA GLU A 10 -4.68 4.55 5.26
C GLU A 10 -5.54 3.68 4.35
N PHE A 11 -4.92 2.96 3.42
CA PHE A 11 -5.61 2.03 2.54
C PHE A 11 -6.25 0.88 3.32
N GLU A 12 -5.54 0.28 4.28
CA GLU A 12 -6.08 -0.75 5.19
C GLU A 12 -7.25 -0.27 6.07
N LYS A 13 -7.38 1.05 6.30
CA LYS A 13 -8.50 1.59 7.07
C LYS A 13 -9.71 1.92 6.22
N THR A 14 -9.47 2.40 5.00
CA THR A 14 -10.51 3.01 4.17
C THR A 14 -11.01 2.08 3.07
N HIS A 15 -10.19 1.15 2.58
CA HIS A 15 -10.51 0.21 1.50
C HIS A 15 -11.01 0.89 0.21
N THR A 16 -10.69 2.18 -0.01
CA THR A 16 -11.14 2.92 -1.20
C THR A 16 -10.18 2.77 -2.38
N VAL A 17 -10.71 2.88 -3.60
CA VAL A 17 -9.90 2.91 -4.84
C VAL A 17 -8.87 4.04 -4.83
N SER A 18 -9.25 5.21 -4.28
CA SER A 18 -8.36 6.37 -4.16
C SER A 18 -7.16 6.07 -3.25
N ALA A 19 -7.42 5.49 -2.08
CA ALA A 19 -6.36 5.11 -1.15
C ALA A 19 -5.46 4.02 -1.73
N HIS A 20 -6.03 3.03 -2.43
CA HIS A 20 -5.26 1.99 -3.13
C HIS A 20 -4.27 2.60 -4.13
N ARG A 21 -4.73 3.50 -5.02
CA ARG A 21 -3.88 4.12 -6.04
C ARG A 21 -2.71 4.90 -5.42
N LYS A 22 -2.96 5.64 -4.34
CA LYS A 22 -1.92 6.39 -3.61
C LYS A 22 -0.92 5.44 -2.95
N ALA A 23 -1.39 4.40 -2.27
CA ALA A 23 -0.55 3.41 -1.61
C ALA A 23 0.35 2.68 -2.62
N GLN A 24 -0.23 2.19 -3.72
CA GLN A 24 0.51 1.48 -4.76
C GLN A 24 1.59 2.35 -5.40
N LYS A 25 1.26 3.61 -5.75
CA LYS A 25 2.25 4.56 -6.30
C LYS A 25 3.39 4.81 -5.31
N ALA A 26 3.08 5.00 -4.03
CA ALA A 26 4.09 5.25 -3.02
C ALA A 26 5.00 4.04 -2.77
N VAL A 27 4.46 2.82 -2.76
CA VAL A 27 5.25 1.58 -2.66
C VAL A 27 6.14 1.41 -3.88
N ASN A 28 5.66 1.70 -5.09
CA ASN A 28 6.46 1.59 -6.32
C ASN A 28 7.70 2.49 -6.28
N LEU A 29 7.57 3.70 -5.71
CA LEU A 29 8.66 4.68 -5.55
C LEU A 29 9.67 4.33 -4.45
N VAL A 30 9.41 3.30 -3.63
CA VAL A 30 10.38 2.84 -2.63
C VAL A 30 11.63 2.27 -3.32
N SER A 31 12.80 2.80 -2.95
CA SER A 31 14.11 2.31 -3.40
C SER A 31 14.28 0.81 -3.16
N PHE A 32 15.00 0.15 -4.07
CA PHE A 32 15.29 -1.27 -3.97
C PHE A 32 16.16 -1.63 -2.76
N GLU A 33 16.91 -0.68 -2.20
CA GLU A 33 17.65 -0.86 -0.93
C GLU A 33 16.73 -1.32 0.22
N TYR A 34 15.44 -0.96 0.15
CA TYR A 34 14.43 -1.37 1.12
C TYR A 34 13.57 -2.54 0.62
N LYS A 35 14.09 -3.41 -0.26
CA LYS A 35 13.35 -4.51 -0.92
C LYS A 35 12.43 -5.29 0.01
N VAL A 36 12.95 -5.74 1.16
CA VAL A 36 12.18 -6.53 2.13
C VAL A 36 10.97 -5.74 2.64
N LYS A 37 11.17 -4.48 3.04
CA LYS A 37 10.06 -3.61 3.48
C LYS A 37 9.08 -3.30 2.35
N LYS A 38 9.58 -3.13 1.12
CA LYS A 38 8.75 -2.93 -0.08
C LYS A 38 7.86 -4.15 -0.35
N MET A 39 8.39 -5.36 -0.21
CA MET A 39 7.62 -6.60 -0.35
C MET A 39 6.53 -6.72 0.71
N VAL A 40 6.84 -6.44 1.99
CA VAL A 40 5.84 -6.45 3.08
C VAL A 40 4.73 -5.43 2.83
N LEU A 41 5.07 -4.23 2.34
CA LEU A 41 4.05 -3.22 2.00
C LEU A 41 3.18 -3.66 0.82
N GLN A 42 3.75 -4.33 -0.18
CA GLN A 42 2.99 -4.86 -1.30
C GLN A 42 2.03 -5.96 -0.85
N GLU A 43 2.49 -6.91 -0.04
CA GLU A 43 1.66 -8.00 0.49
C GLU A 43 0.47 -7.46 1.28
N ARG A 44 0.67 -6.39 2.06
CA ARG A 44 -0.42 -5.71 2.79
C ARG A 44 -1.45 -5.09 1.84
N ILE A 45 -1.01 -4.44 0.75
CA ILE A 45 -1.92 -3.93 -0.29
C ILE A 45 -2.72 -5.08 -0.90
N ASP A 46 -2.05 -6.17 -1.27
CA ASP A 46 -2.68 -7.32 -1.92
C ASP A 46 -3.72 -8.00 -1.01
N ASN A 47 -3.45 -8.05 0.30
CA ASN A 47 -4.37 -8.60 1.29
C ASN A 47 -5.64 -7.74 1.45
N VAL A 48 -5.55 -6.41 1.32
CA VAL A 48 -6.74 -5.54 1.31
C VAL A 48 -7.51 -5.70 0.01
N LEU A 49 -6.82 -5.81 -1.15
CA LEU A 49 -7.48 -6.05 -2.43
C LEU A 49 -8.30 -7.36 -2.44
N LYS A 50 -7.78 -8.42 -1.81
CA LYS A 50 -8.49 -9.70 -1.65
C LYS A 50 -9.76 -9.59 -0.80
N GLN A 51 -9.83 -8.63 0.13
CA GLN A 51 -11.03 -8.37 0.95
C GLN A 51 -12.12 -7.60 0.18
N GLY A 52 -11.78 -7.03 -0.98
CA GLY A 52 -12.67 -6.18 -1.76
C GLY A 52 -12.54 -4.69 -1.39
N LEU A 53 -12.81 -3.84 -2.38
CA LEU A 53 -12.78 -2.38 -2.21
C LEU A 53 -14.18 -1.85 -1.91
N VAL A 54 -14.25 -0.84 -1.05
CA VAL A 54 -15.44 -0.01 -0.88
C VAL A 54 -15.31 1.23 -1.79
N LYS A 55 -16.46 1.76 -2.23
CA LYS A 55 -16.52 2.87 -3.19
C LYS A 55 -15.79 4.12 -2.69
#